data_AF-A0A954CM45-F1
#
_entry.id   AF-A0A954CM45-F1
#
_cell.length_a   1.000
_cell.length_b   1.000
_cell.length_c   1.000
_cell.angle_alpha   90.00
_cell.angle_beta   90.00
_cell.angle_gamma   90.00
#
_symmetry.space_group_name_H-M   'P 1'
#
loop_
_entity.id
_entity.type
_entity.pdbx_description
1 polymer ?
#
loop_
_entity_poly.entity_id
_entity_poly.type
_entity_poly.pdbx_seq_one_letter_code
_entity_poly.pdbx_strand_id
1 'polypeptide(L)'
;MTGTSPQSLIEDTLWLRRLCRALVHDIDLADDLYHDTVVAALADPSGTSRPWLVRVARNLAVSRLRREARRREIEGQPMSEPTSPTTVDVVAEAELQQVAVTAVTRL
;
A
#
# COMPACT_ATOMS: atom_id res chain seq x y z
N MET A 1 -28.30 -11.87 8.72
CA MET A 1 -27.89 -10.75 7.85
C MET A 1 -27.66 -9.54 8.74
N THR A 2 -26.43 -9.37 9.23
CA THR A 2 -26.06 -8.19 10.01
C THR A 2 -25.94 -7.02 9.03
N GLY A 3 -26.93 -6.13 9.05
CA GLY A 3 -26.87 -4.90 8.24
C GLY A 3 -25.73 -4.04 8.74
N THR A 4 -24.69 -3.89 7.93
CA THR A 4 -23.64 -2.88 8.14
C THR A 4 -24.32 -1.52 8.24
N SER A 5 -24.16 -0.82 9.37
CA SER A 5 -24.74 0.52 9.50
C SER A 5 -24.01 1.49 8.54
N PRO A 6 -24.70 2.48 7.97
CA PRO A 6 -24.06 3.50 7.14
C PRO A 6 -22.85 4.16 7.82
N GLN A 7 -22.94 4.38 9.13
CA GLN A 7 -21.88 4.98 9.95
C GLN A 7 -20.63 4.09 10.01
N SER A 8 -20.79 2.78 10.25
CA SER A 8 -19.67 1.83 10.27
C SER A 8 -18.95 1.77 8.92
N LEU A 9 -19.70 1.83 7.82
CA LEU A 9 -19.12 1.83 6.48
C LEU A 9 -18.30 3.10 6.20
N ILE A 10 -18.80 4.26 6.64
CA ILE A 10 -18.09 5.54 6.54
C ILE A 10 -16.80 5.49 7.37
N GLU A 11 -16.88 5.01 8.61
CA GLU A 11 -15.71 4.89 9.50
C GLU A 11 -14.62 3.99 8.91
N ASP A 12 -14.99 2.81 8.39
CA ASP A 12 -14.04 1.89 7.76
C ASP A 12 -13.42 2.50 6.49
N THR A 13 -14.23 3.24 5.72
CA THR A 13 -13.74 3.96 4.53
C THR A 13 -12.73 5.04 4.90
N LEU A 14 -13.04 5.88 5.89
CA LEU A 14 -12.16 6.96 6.33
C LEU A 14 -10.87 6.42 6.94
N TRP A 15 -10.98 5.37 7.75
CA TRP A 15 -9.82 4.68 8.32
C TRP A 15 -8.89 4.15 7.22
N LEU A 16 -9.43 3.47 6.20
CA LEU A 16 -8.63 2.89 5.13
C LEU A 16 -7.94 3.97 4.27
N ARG A 17 -8.64 5.08 3.95
CA ARG A 17 -8.03 6.20 3.23
C ARG A 17 -6.89 6.85 4.01
N ARG A 18 -7.05 7.02 5.33
CA ARG A 18 -5.99 7.55 6.19
C ARG A 18 -4.77 6.61 6.24
N LEU A 19 -5.00 5.31 6.29
CA LEU A 19 -3.94 4.31 6.20
C LEU A 19 -3.18 4.44 4.86
N CYS A 20 -3.88 4.47 3.73
CA CYS A 20 -3.24 4.59 2.41
C CYS A 20 -2.41 5.88 2.29
N ARG A 21 -2.94 7.01 2.78
CA ARG A 21 -2.18 8.28 2.85
C ARG A 21 -0.96 8.24 3.75
N ALA A 22 -0.94 7.39 4.77
CA ALA A 22 0.23 7.24 5.62
C ALA A 22 1.31 6.35 4.97
N LEU A 23 0.95 5.51 4.01
CA LEU A 23 1.85 4.59 3.32
C LEU A 23 2.54 5.21 2.10
N VAL A 24 1.93 6.21 1.47
CA VAL A 24 2.49 6.90 0.30
C VAL A 24 2.39 8.41 0.48
N HIS A 25 3.43 9.14 0.05
CA HIS A 25 3.51 10.59 0.23
C HIS A 25 2.61 11.37 -0.74
N ASP A 26 2.39 10.80 -1.93
CA ASP A 26 1.60 11.41 -3.00
C ASP A 26 0.10 11.11 -2.81
N ILE A 27 -0.74 12.14 -2.97
CA ILE A 27 -2.18 12.06 -2.73
C ILE A 27 -2.91 11.23 -3.79
N ASP A 28 -2.49 11.30 -5.04
CA ASP A 28 -3.09 10.56 -6.15
C ASP A 28 -2.72 9.08 -6.01
N LEU A 29 -1.46 8.79 -5.67
CA LEU A 29 -1.03 7.42 -5.36
C LEU A 29 -1.78 6.83 -4.15
N ALA A 30 -2.13 7.66 -3.17
CA ALA A 30 -2.87 7.22 -1.99
C ALA A 30 -4.29 6.80 -2.35
N ASP A 31 -4.96 7.57 -3.20
CA ASP A 31 -6.32 7.26 -3.67
C ASP A 31 -6.33 6.01 -4.56
N ASP A 32 -5.34 5.86 -5.45
CA ASP A 32 -5.16 4.62 -6.22
C ASP A 32 -4.90 3.42 -5.30
N LEU A 33 -4.14 3.61 -4.22
CA LEU A 33 -3.82 2.52 -3.28
C LEU A 33 -5.06 2.09 -2.50
N TYR A 34 -5.88 3.06 -2.11
CA TYR A 34 -7.19 2.81 -1.51
C TYR A 34 -8.07 1.98 -2.43
N HIS A 35 -8.21 2.38 -3.70
CA HIS A 35 -9.04 1.65 -4.67
C HIS A 35 -8.56 0.21 -4.88
N ASP A 36 -7.27 -0.03 -5.10
CA ASP A 36 -6.75 -1.39 -5.27
C ASP A 36 -6.98 -2.26 -4.03
N THR A 37 -6.86 -1.67 -2.84
CA THR A 37 -7.11 -2.39 -1.59
C THR A 37 -8.59 -2.76 -1.44
N VAL A 38 -9.51 -1.87 -1.83
CA VAL A 38 -10.95 -2.16 -1.85
C VAL A 38 -11.27 -3.25 -2.88
N VAL A 39 -10.69 -3.19 -4.09
CA VAL A 39 -10.87 -4.24 -5.10
C VAL A 39 -10.42 -5.60 -4.57
N ALA A 40 -9.26 -5.66 -3.91
CA ALA A 40 -8.79 -6.90 -3.28
C ALA A 40 -9.75 -7.40 -2.19
N ALA A 41 -10.29 -6.50 -1.36
CA ALA A 41 -11.26 -6.86 -0.32
C ALA A 41 -12.58 -7.40 -0.90
N LEU A 42 -13.04 -6.82 -2.01
CA LEU A 42 -14.25 -7.27 -2.70
C LEU A 42 -14.07 -8.62 -3.40
N ALA A 43 -12.84 -8.96 -3.81
CA ALA A 43 -12.53 -10.25 -4.42
C ALA A 43 -12.60 -11.43 -3.42
N ASP A 44 -12.30 -11.20 -2.15
CA ASP A 44 -12.51 -12.17 -1.07
C ASP A 44 -13.09 -11.51 0.20
N PRO A 45 -14.43 -11.34 0.25
CA PRO A 45 -15.09 -10.69 1.37
C PRO A 45 -15.01 -11.51 2.67
N SER A 46 -14.83 -12.83 2.56
CA SER A 46 -14.97 -13.77 3.68
C SER A 46 -13.82 -13.71 4.68
N GLY A 47 -12.64 -13.24 4.24
CA GLY A 47 -11.44 -13.06 5.06
C GLY A 47 -11.07 -11.61 5.38
N THR A 48 -11.90 -10.65 4.97
CA THR A 48 -11.56 -9.22 5.09
C THR A 48 -11.65 -8.77 6.56
N SER A 49 -10.51 -8.33 7.09
CA SER A 49 -10.37 -7.74 8.43
C SER A 49 -9.40 -6.56 8.38
N ARG A 50 -9.44 -5.66 9.38
CA ARG A 50 -8.49 -4.52 9.42
C ARG A 50 -7.02 -4.94 9.34
N PRO A 51 -6.53 -5.95 10.08
CA PRO A 51 -5.14 -6.42 9.94
C PRO A 51 -4.82 -6.97 8.55
N TRP A 52 -5.79 -7.62 7.91
CA TRP A 52 -5.63 -8.10 6.54
C TRP A 52 -5.55 -6.93 5.54
N LEU A 53 -6.43 -5.92 5.67
CA LEU A 53 -6.41 -4.71 4.85
C LEU A 53 -5.08 -3.95 4.98
N VAL A 54 -4.54 -3.85 6.21
CA VAL A 54 -3.20 -3.28 6.44
C VAL A 54 -2.12 -4.02 5.66
N ARG A 55 -2.14 -5.35 5.70
CA ARG A 55 -1.16 -6.17 4.98
C ARG A 55 -1.28 -5.99 3.47
N VAL A 56 -2.49 -6.00 2.94
CA VAL A 56 -2.76 -5.82 1.50
C VAL A 56 -2.31 -4.44 1.04
N ALA A 57 -2.74 -3.37 1.70
CA ALA A 57 -2.36 -2.00 1.36
C ALA A 57 -0.83 -1.81 1.39
N ARG A 58 -0.14 -2.38 2.39
CA ARG A 58 1.32 -2.35 2.46
C ARG A 58 1.98 -3.07 1.29
N ASN A 59 1.53 -4.28 0.96
CA ASN A 59 2.10 -5.07 -0.12
C ASN A 59 1.92 -4.37 -1.48
N LEU A 60 0.75 -3.76 -1.70
CA LEU A 60 0.47 -2.98 -2.89
C LEU A 60 1.38 -1.74 -2.97
N ALA A 61 1.56 -1.00 -1.86
CA ALA A 61 2.45 0.15 -1.80
C ALA A 61 3.90 -0.22 -2.14
N VAL A 62 4.45 -1.29 -1.53
CA VAL A 62 5.81 -1.78 -1.81
C VAL A 62 5.96 -2.18 -3.28
N SER A 63 5.00 -2.93 -3.82
CA SER A 63 5.01 -3.37 -5.22
C SER A 63 5.06 -2.20 -6.18
N ARG A 64 4.28 -1.13 -5.90
CA ARG A 64 4.28 0.09 -6.72
C ARG A 64 5.59 0.85 -6.64
N LEU A 65 6.12 1.09 -5.44
CA LEU A 65 7.41 1.78 -5.26
C LEU A 65 8.55 1.05 -5.99
N ARG A 66 8.58 -0.28 -5.93
CA ARG A 66 9.54 -1.11 -6.68
C ARG A 66 9.40 -0.96 -8.20
N ARG A 67 8.16 -0.92 -8.72
CA ARG A 67 7.90 -0.72 -10.15
C ARG A 67 8.34 0.66 -10.62
N GLU A 68 8.07 1.69 -9.83
CA GLU A 68 8.46 3.07 -10.14
C GLU A 68 9.97 3.25 -10.12
N ALA A 69 10.66 2.67 -9.12
CA ALA A 69 12.13 2.67 -9.08
C ALA A 69 12.74 1.98 -10.31
N ARG A 70 12.22 0.81 -10.69
CA ARG A 70 12.66 0.09 -11.89
C ARG A 70 12.39 0.86 -13.17
N ARG A 71 11.24 1.54 -13.27
CA ARG A 71 10.90 2.36 -14.44
C ARG A 71 11.91 3.51 -14.59
N ARG A 72 12.24 4.20 -13.49
CA ARG A 72 13.23 5.29 -13.49
C ARG A 72 14.64 4.82 -13.85
N GLU A 73 15.03 3.63 -13.41
CA GLU A 73 16.31 3.00 -13.80
C GLU A 73 16.35 2.74 -15.31
N ILE A 74 15.30 2.15 -15.88
CA ILE A 74 15.23 1.84 -17.32
C ILE A 74 15.15 3.11 -18.18
N GLU A 75 14.36 4.10 -17.78
CA GLU A 75 14.18 5.36 -18.54
C GLU A 75 15.40 6.29 -18.42
N GLY A 76 16.22 6.13 -17.37
CA GLY A 76 17.44 6.92 -17.13
C GLY A 76 18.73 6.31 -17.70
N GLN A 77 18.74 5.03 -18.08
CA GLN A 77 19.91 4.36 -18.64
C GLN A 77 19.86 4.32 -20.18
N PRO A 78 20.91 4.77 -20.91
CA PRO A 78 21.16 4.22 -22.23
C PRO A 78 21.37 2.71 -22.06
N MET A 79 20.60 1.91 -22.81
CA MET A 79 20.55 0.45 -22.78
C MET A 79 21.90 -0.18 -22.42
N SER A 80 22.03 -0.73 -21.21
CA SER A 80 23.17 -1.55 -20.79
C SER A 80 22.67 -2.66 -19.87
N GLU A 81 23.19 -3.87 -20.09
CA GLU A 81 22.71 -5.16 -19.62
C GLU A 81 22.48 -5.28 -18.10
N PRO A 82 21.50 -6.11 -17.65
CA PRO A 82 21.11 -6.18 -16.25
C PRO A 82 22.12 -6.98 -15.42
N THR A 83 22.72 -6.34 -14.41
CA THR A 83 23.45 -7.03 -13.33
C THR A 83 22.62 -6.97 -12.04
N SER A 84 22.36 -8.17 -11.49
CA SER A 84 21.89 -8.58 -10.15
C SER A 84 21.42 -7.57 -9.08
N PRO A 85 20.45 -7.96 -8.21
CA PRO A 85 19.77 -7.05 -7.29
C PRO A 85 20.72 -6.43 -6.26
N THR A 86 20.74 -5.10 -6.19
CA THR A 86 21.60 -4.30 -5.29
C THR A 86 20.89 -4.02 -3.96
N THR A 87 21.70 -3.99 -2.89
CA THR A 87 21.45 -3.78 -1.44
C THR A 87 20.47 -2.67 -1.03
N VAL A 88 20.01 -1.84 -1.96
CA VAL A 88 19.02 -0.76 -1.77
C VAL A 88 17.64 -1.32 -1.38
N ASP A 89 17.34 -2.58 -1.73
CA ASP A 89 16.06 -3.25 -1.43
C ASP A 89 15.83 -3.45 0.09
N VAL A 90 16.90 -3.52 0.89
CA VAL A 90 16.80 -3.79 2.35
C VAL A 90 16.50 -2.52 3.15
N VAL A 91 16.94 -1.34 2.67
CA VAL A 91 16.72 -0.06 3.38
C VAL A 91 15.28 0.44 3.18
N ALA A 92 14.75 0.30 1.96
CA ALA A 92 13.35 0.63 1.65
C ALA A 92 12.35 -0.24 2.46
N GLU A 93 12.71 -1.50 2.71
CA GLU A 93 11.88 -2.41 3.50
C GLU A 93 11.82 -2.01 4.99
N ALA A 94 12.94 -1.55 5.55
CA ALA A 94 13.06 -1.14 6.95
C ALA A 94 12.35 0.20 7.26
N GLU A 95 12.47 1.20 6.38
CA GLU A 95 11.82 2.51 6.56
C GLU A 95 10.28 2.40 6.51
N LEU A 96 9.75 1.56 5.62
CA LEU A 96 8.30 1.31 5.54
C LEU A 96 7.79 0.49 6.73
N GLN A 97 8.64 -0.31 7.37
CA GLN A 97 8.30 -1.13 8.54
C GLN A 97 7.99 -0.28 9.78
N GLN A 98 8.77 0.79 10.04
CA GLN A 98 8.54 1.69 11.18
C GLN A 98 7.39 2.66 10.96
N VAL A 99 7.20 3.14 9.73
CA VAL A 99 6.08 4.04 9.38
C VAL A 99 4.74 3.31 9.48
N ALA A 100 4.66 2.06 9.00
CA ALA A 100 3.42 1.28 9.05
C ALA A 100 2.96 0.95 10.48
N VAL A 101 3.89 0.58 11.38
CA VAL A 101 3.55 0.30 12.79
C VAL A 101 3.07 1.57 13.50
N THR A 102 3.69 2.72 13.23
CA THR A 102 3.33 3.99 13.87
C THR A 102 2.00 4.55 13.33
N ALA A 103 1.74 4.39 12.03
CA ALA A 103 0.49 4.80 11.41
C ALA A 103 -0.69 3.95 11.91
N VAL A 104 -0.51 2.63 12.02
CA VAL A 104 -1.55 1.70 12.49
C VAL A 104 -1.84 1.86 13.99
N THR A 105 -0.87 2.29 14.79
CA THR A 105 -1.06 2.50 16.25
C THR A 105 -1.63 3.87 16.61
N ARG A 106 -1.69 4.83 15.67
CA ARG A 106 -2.21 6.19 15.87
C ARG A 106 -3.53 6.49 15.16
N LEU A 107 -4.09 5.52 14.43
CA LEU A 107 -5.39 5.58 13.74
C LEU A 107 -6.46 4.83 14.54
#